data_AF-A0A8C1Y5Z6-F1
#
_entry.id   AF-A0A8C1Y5Z6-F1
#
_cell.length_a   1.000
_cell.length_b   1.000
_cell.length_c   1.000
_cell.angle_alpha   90.00
_cell.angle_beta   90.00
_cell.angle_gamma   90.00
#
_symmetry.space_group_name_H-M   'P 1'
#
loop_
_entity.id
_entity.type
_entity.pdbx_description
1 polymer ?
#
loop_
_entity_poly.entity_id
_entity_poly.type
_entity_poly.pdbx_seq_one_letter_code
_entity_poly.pdbx_strand_id
1 'polypeptide(L)'
;MSTFVTLAEVLESRGAPLEEDEVWALLLGAAETLISISSKDPGNMCCVISPGSMLLSAVGCIAFKSCGRSEDMGSFASPEMSQSNTSSRRQMAVYSLGMTLYWTVDYHLPQNQVSSFSIKCFFTKKKKKNIFTVKNDCHRKYKTMKI
;
A
#
# COMPACT_ATOMS: atom_id res chain seq x y z
N MET A 1 21.87 10.80 7.42
CA MET A 1 20.72 11.33 6.64
C MET A 1 20.03 10.14 5.99
N SER A 2 18.75 9.89 6.26
CA SER A 2 17.99 8.86 5.54
C SER A 2 17.33 9.50 4.32
N THR A 3 17.83 9.21 3.13
CA THR A 3 17.19 9.61 1.87
C THR A 3 16.00 8.70 1.60
N PHE A 4 14.87 9.30 1.25
CA PHE A 4 13.67 8.58 0.83
C PHE A 4 13.46 8.77 -0.66
N VAL A 5 13.05 7.70 -1.34
CA VAL A 5 12.58 7.71 -2.73
C VAL A 5 11.14 7.23 -2.77
N THR A 6 10.37 7.69 -3.72
CA THR A 6 8.99 7.24 -3.90
C THR A 6 8.95 5.84 -4.54
N LEU A 7 7.88 5.10 -4.28
CA LEU A 7 7.64 3.83 -4.96
C LEU A 7 7.51 4.01 -6.48
N ALA A 8 6.99 5.15 -6.95
CA ALA A 8 6.97 5.52 -8.36
C ALA A 8 8.40 5.58 -8.95
N GLU A 9 9.31 6.32 -8.31
CA GLU A 9 10.71 6.43 -8.75
C GLU A 9 11.41 5.06 -8.75
N VAL A 10 11.12 4.21 -7.76
CA VAL A 10 11.66 2.84 -7.72
C VAL A 10 11.18 2.03 -8.93
N LEU A 11 9.88 2.07 -9.23
CA LEU A 11 9.32 1.37 -10.39
C LEU A 11 9.86 1.90 -11.72
N GLU A 12 9.95 3.22 -11.87
CA GLU A 12 10.48 3.87 -13.06
C GLU A 12 11.95 3.51 -13.29
N SER A 13 12.77 3.55 -12.23
CA SER A 13 14.20 3.21 -12.33
C SER A 13 14.47 1.75 -12.67
N ARG A 14 13.62 0.81 -12.20
CA ARG A 14 13.77 -0.62 -12.50
C ARG A 14 13.09 -1.02 -13.81
N GLY A 15 12.09 -0.28 -14.27
CA GLY A 15 11.35 -0.55 -15.50
C GLY A 15 10.54 -1.87 -15.52
N ALA A 16 10.31 -2.48 -14.35
CA ALA A 16 9.75 -3.81 -14.19
C ALA A 16 8.81 -3.88 -12.96
N PRO A 17 7.82 -4.79 -12.95
CA PRO A 17 6.93 -4.96 -11.80
C PRO A 17 7.69 -5.46 -10.57
N LEU A 18 7.07 -5.27 -9.40
CA LEU A 18 7.56 -5.86 -8.15
C LEU A 18 7.29 -7.36 -8.11
N GLU A 19 8.22 -8.11 -7.53
CA GLU A 19 8.05 -9.52 -7.23
C GLU A 19 7.12 -9.73 -6.03
N GLU A 20 6.54 -10.92 -5.91
CA GLU A 20 5.56 -11.21 -4.86
C GLU A 20 6.14 -10.98 -3.45
N ASP A 21 7.37 -11.41 -3.19
CA ASP A 21 8.04 -11.21 -1.90
C ASP A 21 8.30 -9.73 -1.57
N GLU A 22 8.64 -8.93 -2.58
CA GLU A 22 8.81 -7.48 -2.43
C GLU A 22 7.49 -6.83 -2.02
N VAL A 23 6.38 -7.25 -2.65
CA VAL A 23 5.05 -6.70 -2.34
C VAL A 23 4.58 -7.10 -0.94
N TRP A 24 4.86 -8.33 -0.51
CA TRP A 24 4.58 -8.75 0.87
C TRP A 24 5.41 -7.99 1.89
N ALA A 25 6.69 -7.74 1.61
CA ALA A 25 7.55 -6.92 2.47
C ALA A 25 7.03 -5.47 2.58
N LEU A 26 6.67 -4.86 1.44
CA LEU A 26 6.10 -3.53 1.39
C LEU A 26 4.76 -3.44 2.13
N LEU A 27 3.87 -4.42 1.93
CA LEU A 27 2.58 -4.47 2.62
C LEU A 27 2.77 -4.54 4.14
N LEU A 28 3.71 -5.35 4.62
CA LEU A 28 4.00 -5.49 6.04
C LEU A 28 4.49 -4.16 6.63
N GLY A 29 5.56 -3.58 6.06
CA GLY A 29 6.14 -2.34 6.56
C GLY A 29 5.17 -1.15 6.45
N ALA A 30 4.36 -1.10 5.39
CA ALA A 30 3.31 -0.10 5.21
C ALA A 30 2.25 -0.23 6.31
N ALA A 31 1.81 -1.45 6.62
CA ALA A 31 0.82 -1.69 7.66
C ALA A 31 1.34 -1.29 9.05
N GLU A 32 2.60 -1.57 9.36
CA GLU A 32 3.22 -1.16 10.63
C GLU A 32 3.32 0.36 10.75
N THR A 33 3.72 1.02 9.66
CA THR A 33 3.81 2.48 9.60
C THR A 33 2.44 3.12 9.75
N LEU A 34 1.41 2.61 9.07
CA LEU A 34 0.04 3.10 9.16
C LEU A 34 -0.57 2.91 10.56
N ILE A 35 -0.28 1.79 11.23
CA ILE A 35 -0.68 1.58 12.63
C ILE A 35 -0.01 2.62 13.53
N SER A 36 1.30 2.84 13.36
CA SER A 36 2.05 3.83 14.15
C SER A 36 1.50 5.25 13.98
N ILE A 37 1.19 5.64 12.74
CA ILE A 37 0.57 6.94 12.42
C ILE A 37 -0.82 7.02 13.05
N SER A 38 -1.67 6.00 12.86
CA SER A 38 -3.03 5.98 13.41
C SER A 38 -3.07 6.07 14.93
N SER A 39 -2.05 5.55 15.63
CA SER A 39 -1.97 5.61 17.10
C SER A 39 -1.47 6.96 17.60
N LYS A 40 -0.55 7.61 16.88
CA LYS A 40 0.02 8.91 17.27
C LYS A 40 -0.85 10.10 16.87
N ASP A 41 -1.47 10.04 15.69
CA ASP A 41 -2.31 11.09 15.14
C ASP A 41 -3.44 10.49 14.28
N PRO A 42 -4.59 10.15 14.91
CA PRO A 42 -5.74 9.61 14.20
C PRO A 42 -6.35 10.58 13.17
N GLY A 43 -6.06 11.89 13.29
CA GLY A 43 -6.59 12.93 12.42
C GLY A 43 -5.86 13.00 11.08
N ASN A 44 -4.55 12.75 11.08
CA ASN A 44 -3.64 12.89 9.94
C ASN A 44 -3.63 11.66 9.00
N MET A 45 -4.35 10.59 9.32
CA MET A 45 -4.45 9.39 8.47
C MET A 45 -5.42 9.57 7.28
N CYS A 46 -5.49 10.78 6.71
CA CYS A 46 -6.37 11.10 5.59
C CYS A 46 -5.52 11.28 4.32
N CYS A 47 -4.97 10.18 3.80
CA CYS A 47 -4.27 10.21 2.51
C CYS A 47 -4.64 8.97 1.72
N VAL A 48 -5.05 9.14 0.46
CA VAL A 48 -5.02 7.98 -0.45
C VAL A 48 -3.56 7.73 -0.82
N ILE A 49 -3.17 6.48 -0.63
CA ILE A 49 -1.82 6.01 -0.90
C ILE A 49 -1.74 5.73 -2.40
N SER A 50 -0.67 6.21 -3.02
CA SER A 50 -0.33 6.03 -4.42
C SER A 50 1.18 5.75 -4.54
N PRO A 51 1.68 5.25 -5.68
CA PRO A 51 3.12 5.05 -5.88
C PRO A 51 3.95 6.33 -5.60
N GLY A 52 3.42 7.52 -5.92
CA GLY A 52 4.11 8.80 -5.69
C GLY A 52 4.05 9.33 -4.25
N SER A 53 3.15 8.81 -3.42
CA SER A 53 3.01 9.20 -2.00
C SER A 53 3.66 8.23 -1.01
N MET A 54 3.93 6.99 -1.43
CA MET A 54 4.66 6.00 -0.63
C MET A 54 6.17 6.20 -0.77
N LEU A 55 6.85 6.43 0.35
CA LEU A 55 8.28 6.71 0.45
C LEU A 55 9.02 5.51 1.04
N LEU A 56 10.14 5.15 0.42
CA LEU A 56 11.01 4.03 0.77
C LEU A 56 12.40 4.57 1.08
N SER A 57 12.95 4.17 2.23
CA SER A 57 14.33 4.43 2.59
C SER A 57 15.22 3.26 2.20
N ALA A 58 16.50 3.53 1.93
CA ALA A 58 17.51 2.50 1.67
C ALA A 58 17.68 1.50 2.84
N VAL A 59 17.28 1.88 4.06
CA VAL A 59 17.31 0.99 5.24
C VAL A 59 15.99 0.20 5.44
N GLY A 60 15.07 0.23 4.48
CA GLY A 60 13.81 -0.51 4.54
C GLY A 60 12.69 0.16 5.36
N CYS A 61 12.87 1.42 5.75
CA CYS A 61 11.79 2.20 6.38
C CYS A 61 10.79 2.69 5.34
N ILE A 62 9.52 2.71 5.73
CA ILE A 62 8.41 3.22 4.91
C ILE A 62 7.85 4.49 5.55
N ALA A 63 7.55 5.48 4.71
CA ALA A 63 6.87 6.71 5.10
C ALA A 63 5.81 7.06 4.06
N PHE A 64 4.90 7.97 4.42
CA PHE A 64 3.85 8.44 3.53
C PHE A 64 3.85 9.96 3.48
N LYS A 65 3.79 10.53 2.27
CA LYS A 65 3.51 11.96 2.09
C LYS A 65 2.09 12.23 2.58
N SER A 66 1.92 13.26 3.41
CA SER A 66 0.58 13.74 3.75
C SER A 66 -0.02 14.35 2.48
N CYS A 67 -1.08 13.73 1.96
CA CYS A 67 -1.78 14.23 0.80
C CYS A 67 -3.07 14.90 1.31
N GLY A 68 -3.17 16.22 1.16
CA GLY A 68 -4.48 16.88 1.23
C GLY A 68 -5.40 16.24 0.19
N ARG A 69 -6.72 16.22 0.44
CA ARG A 69 -7.75 15.69 -0.47
C ARG A 69 -7.46 16.17 -1.90
N SER A 70 -6.78 15.34 -2.69
CA SER A 70 -6.27 15.71 -4.02
C SER A 70 -7.17 15.08 -5.07
N GLU A 71 -7.48 15.88 -6.08
CA GLU A 71 -8.54 15.66 -7.05
C GLU A 71 -8.19 14.60 -8.11
N ASP A 72 -6.96 14.06 -8.07
CA ASP A 72 -6.41 13.11 -9.07
C ASP A 72 -6.37 11.64 -8.56
N MET A 73 -7.04 11.36 -7.44
CA MET A 73 -6.96 10.08 -6.72
C MET A 73 -8.02 9.04 -7.13
N GLY A 74 -8.73 9.25 -8.24
CA GLY A 74 -9.89 8.44 -8.63
C GLY A 74 -9.62 6.93 -8.75
N SER A 75 -8.43 6.54 -9.20
CA SER A 75 -8.06 5.13 -9.39
C SER A 75 -7.65 4.40 -8.10
N PHE A 76 -7.32 5.14 -7.03
CA PHE A 76 -6.80 4.59 -5.77
C PHE A 76 -7.72 4.86 -4.58
N ALA A 77 -8.74 5.71 -4.73
CA ALA A 77 -9.71 6.02 -3.68
C ALA A 77 -10.76 4.90 -3.50
N SER A 78 -11.18 4.65 -2.25
CA SER A 78 -12.28 3.73 -1.97
C SER A 78 -13.61 4.34 -2.42
N PRO A 79 -14.54 3.57 -3.03
CA PRO A 79 -15.86 4.07 -3.46
C PRO A 79 -16.73 4.62 -2.30
N GLU A 80 -16.38 4.35 -1.05
CA GLU A 80 -17.07 4.84 0.16
C GLU A 80 -16.51 6.17 0.70
N MET A 81 -15.68 6.88 -0.08
CA MET A 81 -15.03 8.17 0.25
C MET A 81 -15.98 9.25 0.79
N SER A 82 -17.29 9.12 0.54
CA SER A 82 -18.32 10.06 0.98
C SER A 82 -18.59 10.05 2.50
N GLN A 83 -18.03 9.12 3.28
CA GLN A 83 -18.23 9.05 4.74
C GLN A 83 -17.00 9.55 5.52
N SER A 84 -17.15 10.66 6.27
CA SER A 84 -16.05 11.41 6.89
C SER A 84 -15.60 10.93 8.29
N ASN A 85 -15.95 9.70 8.67
CA ASN A 85 -15.61 9.18 10.01
C ASN A 85 -14.17 8.64 10.07
N THR A 86 -13.55 8.66 11.26
CA THR A 86 -12.17 8.22 11.49
C THR A 86 -11.94 6.75 11.12
N SER A 87 -12.95 5.89 11.31
CA SER A 87 -12.96 4.50 10.85
C SER A 87 -12.91 4.39 9.32
N SER A 88 -13.57 5.31 8.61
CA SER A 88 -13.58 5.37 7.14
C SER A 88 -12.21 5.75 6.59
N ARG A 89 -11.44 6.60 7.29
CA ARG A 89 -10.08 7.00 6.88
C ARG A 89 -9.07 5.85 6.95
N ARG A 90 -9.13 5.02 8.01
CA ARG A 90 -8.31 3.81 8.13
C ARG A 90 -8.61 2.80 7.02
N GLN A 91 -9.90 2.59 6.72
CA GLN A 91 -10.33 1.68 5.65
C GLN A 91 -9.89 2.20 4.27
N MET A 92 -10.00 3.51 4.05
CA MET A 92 -9.53 4.18 2.84
C MET A 92 -8.01 4.06 2.63
N ALA A 93 -7.22 4.21 3.69
CA ALA A 93 -5.77 3.99 3.63
C ALA A 93 -5.43 2.53 3.27
N VAL A 94 -6.12 1.55 3.89
CA VAL A 94 -5.93 0.12 3.57
C VAL A 94 -6.31 -0.17 2.12
N TYR A 95 -7.43 0.37 1.65
CA TYR A 95 -7.90 0.20 0.29
C TYR A 95 -6.92 0.78 -0.73
N SER A 96 -6.52 2.04 -0.54
CA SER A 96 -5.62 2.75 -1.45
C SER A 96 -4.21 2.14 -1.48
N LEU A 97 -3.71 1.68 -0.33
CA LEU A 97 -2.49 0.87 -0.26
C LEU A 97 -2.63 -0.41 -1.08
N GLY A 98 -3.74 -1.12 -0.93
CA GLY A 98 -4.00 -2.36 -1.68
C GLY A 98 -4.08 -2.13 -3.19
N MET A 99 -4.72 -1.04 -3.63
CA MET A 99 -4.76 -0.66 -5.04
C MET A 99 -3.38 -0.25 -5.57
N THR A 100 -2.60 0.48 -4.76
CA THR A 100 -1.21 0.85 -5.10
C THR A 100 -0.35 -0.39 -5.34
N LEU A 101 -0.35 -1.33 -4.40
CA LEU A 101 0.43 -2.56 -4.48
C LEU A 101 -0.10 -3.53 -5.54
N TYR A 102 -1.41 -3.52 -5.80
CA TYR A 102 -1.99 -4.25 -6.92
C TYR A 102 -1.49 -3.69 -8.27
N TRP A 103 -1.39 -2.37 -8.40
CA TRP A 103 -0.87 -1.75 -9.61
C TRP A 103 0.62 -2.06 -9.83
N THR A 104 1.42 -2.14 -8.76
CA THR A 104 2.86 -2.40 -8.86
C THR A 104 3.22 -3.79 -9.39
N VAL A 105 2.35 -4.79 -9.20
CA VAL A 105 2.58 -6.15 -9.75
C VAL A 105 2.23 -6.27 -11.23
N ASP A 106 1.51 -5.29 -11.78
CA ASP A 106 1.16 -5.21 -13.19
C ASP A 106 1.87 -4.06 -13.91
N TYR A 107 2.86 -3.43 -13.25
CA TYR A 107 3.60 -2.31 -13.82
C TYR A 107 4.28 -2.72 -15.12
N HIS A 108 3.93 -2.01 -16.20
CA HIS A 108 4.38 -2.27 -17.57
C HIS A 108 4.12 -3.69 -18.11
N LEU A 109 3.22 -4.47 -17.48
CA LEU A 109 2.79 -5.74 -18.08
C LEU A 109 1.85 -5.47 -19.26
N PRO A 110 2.02 -6.15 -20.40
CA PRO A 110 1.05 -6.09 -21.48
C PRO A 110 -0.30 -6.60 -20.94
N GLN A 111 -1.38 -5.89 -21.26
CA GLN A 111 -2.74 -6.10 -20.71
C GLN A 111 -3.28 -7.55 -20.87
N ASN A 112 -2.64 -8.36 -21.71
CA ASN A 112 -2.98 -9.76 -21.95
C ASN A 112 -2.28 -10.77 -21.01
N GLN A 113 -1.39 -10.32 -20.12
CA GLN A 113 -0.72 -11.17 -19.14
C GLN A 113 -1.25 -10.88 -17.75
N VAL A 114 -2.06 -11.79 -17.20
CA VAL A 114 -2.54 -11.68 -15.82
C VAL A 114 -1.46 -12.26 -14.92
N SER A 115 -0.78 -11.43 -14.14
CA SER A 115 0.18 -11.95 -13.15
C SER A 115 -0.56 -12.78 -12.08
N SER A 116 -0.22 -14.08 -11.97
CA SER A 116 -0.88 -15.07 -11.09
C SER A 116 -0.27 -15.07 -9.69
N PHE A 117 -0.19 -13.91 -9.04
CA PHE A 117 0.38 -13.79 -7.70
C PHE A 117 -0.69 -13.97 -6.61
N SER A 118 -0.35 -14.66 -5.51
CA SER A 118 -1.28 -14.86 -4.39
C SER A 118 -1.69 -13.52 -3.76
N ILE A 119 -0.86 -12.49 -3.90
CA ILE A 119 -1.14 -11.13 -3.46
C ILE A 119 -2.37 -10.50 -4.13
N LYS A 120 -2.66 -10.81 -5.40
CA LYS A 120 -3.88 -10.32 -6.07
C LYS A 120 -5.14 -10.90 -5.43
N CYS A 121 -5.11 -12.19 -5.10
CA CYS A 121 -6.18 -12.87 -4.37
C CYS A 121 -6.31 -12.31 -2.94
N PHE A 122 -5.18 -11.96 -2.31
CA PHE A 122 -5.17 -11.32 -1.01
C PHE A 122 -5.89 -9.97 -1.02
N PHE A 123 -5.52 -9.05 -1.93
CA PHE A 123 -6.13 -7.72 -1.97
C PHE A 123 -7.61 -7.77 -2.35
N THR A 124 -7.98 -8.58 -3.33
CA THR A 124 -9.40 -8.76 -3.75
C THR A 124 -10.28 -9.29 -2.61
N LYS A 125 -9.81 -10.27 -1.83
CA LYS A 125 -10.57 -10.84 -0.70
C LYS A 125 -10.57 -9.98 0.58
N LYS A 126 -9.66 -9.00 0.69
CA LYS A 126 -9.40 -8.29 1.94
C LYS A 126 -9.70 -6.78 1.87
N LYS A 127 -10.30 -6.28 0.78
CA LYS A 127 -10.60 -4.84 0.54
C LYS A 127 -11.34 -4.10 1.66
N LYS A 128 -12.01 -4.80 2.59
CA LYS A 128 -12.76 -4.21 3.72
C LYS A 128 -12.20 -4.52 5.13
N LYS A 129 -10.99 -5.09 5.24
CA LYS A 129 -10.45 -5.49 6.54
C LYS A 129 -9.68 -4.37 7.23
N ASN A 130 -9.67 -4.41 8.56
CA ASN A 130 -8.92 -3.49 9.40
C ASN A 130 -7.40 -3.69 9.17
N ILE A 131 -6.61 -2.60 9.23
CA ILE A 131 -5.15 -2.61 9.09
C ILE A 131 -4.45 -3.58 10.04
N PHE A 132 -4.97 -3.80 11.26
CA PHE A 132 -4.44 -4.80 12.20
C PHE A 132 -4.61 -6.23 11.66
N THR A 133 -5.75 -6.52 11.03
CA THR A 133 -6.00 -7.83 10.41
C THR A 133 -5.07 -8.03 9.21
N VAL A 134 -4.91 -7.00 8.38
CA VAL A 134 -4.00 -7.02 7.23
C VAL A 134 -2.57 -7.28 7.67
N LYS A 135 -2.07 -6.60 8.71
CA LYS A 135 -0.75 -6.86 9.30
C LYS A 135 -0.59 -8.32 9.72
N ASN A 136 -1.55 -8.86 10.49
CA ASN A 136 -1.44 -10.23 11.02
C ASN A 136 -1.44 -11.28 9.90
N ASP A 137 -2.29 -11.11 8.89
CA ASP A 137 -2.31 -12.00 7.74
C ASP A 137 -1.00 -11.90 6.92
N CYS A 138 -0.51 -10.68 6.70
CA CYS A 138 0.72 -10.40 6.00
C CYS A 138 1.92 -11.02 6.72
N HIS A 139 2.02 -10.83 8.04
CA HIS A 139 3.07 -11.41 8.85
C HIS A 139 3.05 -12.95 8.80
N ARG A 140 1.86 -13.57 8.83
CA ARG A 140 1.73 -15.02 8.68
C ARG A 140 2.24 -15.49 7.32
N LYS A 141 1.83 -14.82 6.24
CA LYS A 141 2.20 -15.20 4.87
C LYS A 141 3.69 -14.96 4.58
N TYR A 142 4.22 -13.81 4.98
CA TYR A 142 5.64 -13.47 4.86
C TYR A 142 6.53 -14.45 5.60
N LYS A 143 6.12 -14.90 6.80
CA LYS A 143 6.83 -15.95 7.55
C LYS A 143 6.83 -17.29 6.82
N THR A 144 5.74 -17.65 6.12
CA THR A 144 5.67 -18.88 5.33
C THR A 144 6.50 -18.84 4.05
N MET A 145 6.77 -17.65 3.48
CA MET A 145 7.55 -17.52 2.24
C MET A 145 9.07 -17.53 2.49
N LYS A 146 9.52 -17.25 3.72
CA LYS A 146 10.95 -17.25 4.11
C LYS A 146 11.42 -18.55 4.80
N ILE A 147 10.58 -19.57 4.88
CA ILE A 147 10.91 -20.92 5.40
C ILE A 147 10.94 -21.87 4.21
#